data_AF-A0A972DJF1-F1
#
_entry.id   AF-A0A972DJF1-F1
#
_cell.length_a   1.000
_cell.length_b   1.000
_cell.length_c   1.000
_cell.angle_alpha   90.00
_cell.angle_beta   90.00
_cell.angle_gamma   90.00
#
_symmetry.space_group_name_H-M   'P 1'
#
loop_
_entity.id
_entity.type
_entity.pdbx_description
1 polymer ?
#
loop_
_entity_poly.entity_id
_entity_poly.type
_entity_poly.pdbx_seq_one_letter_code
_entity_poly.pdbx_strand_id
1 'polypeptide(L)'
;ITTWMPSYINDVYQFGTSLSILNTAILPIFSVFRLSFAYRLFKSVQNELKASAILWSLGFISSFIFVFVYASQAFVSILMMALVTGCMHGVNLMLIGVFPARFKDTGRVSTVSGLLNAFTYLGSALSTYGIAAVSDHYGWKTTVLLWCIIACIGTLLSFVHFKKEKSTL
;
A
#
# COMPACT_ATOMS: atom_id res chain seq x y z
N ILE A 1 -2.43 4.75 5.57
CA ILE A 1 -1.47 4.31 6.62
C ILE A 1 -0.54 5.45 7.04
N THR A 2 0.17 6.12 6.11
CA THR A 2 1.07 7.26 6.43
C THR A 2 0.40 8.36 7.26
N THR A 3 -0.81 8.78 6.87
CA THR A 3 -1.60 9.79 7.60
C THR A 3 -1.99 9.34 9.01
N TRP A 4 -2.25 8.04 9.18
CA TRP A 4 -2.88 7.47 10.38
C TRP A 4 -1.86 6.86 11.36
N MET A 5 -0.61 6.68 10.93
CA MET A 5 0.47 6.11 11.74
C MET A 5 0.75 6.92 13.03
N PRO A 6 0.81 8.27 13.02
CA PRO A 6 1.04 9.03 14.25
C PRO A 6 -0.09 8.83 15.27
N SER A 7 -1.35 8.93 14.83
CA SER A 7 -2.53 8.73 15.71
C SER A 7 -2.56 7.31 16.27
N TYR A 8 -2.33 6.30 15.43
CA TYR A 8 -2.23 4.90 15.86
C TYR A 8 -1.21 4.70 16.98
N ILE A 9 0.00 5.23 16.81
CA ILE A 9 1.08 5.10 17.79
C ILE A 9 0.67 5.73 19.12
N ASN A 10 0.13 6.95 19.05
CA ASN A 10 -0.28 7.70 20.22
C ASN A 10 -1.38 6.96 21.00
N ASP A 11 -2.41 6.50 20.31
CA ASP A 11 -3.58 5.87 20.94
C ASP A 11 -3.26 4.48 21.51
N VAL A 12 -2.47 3.67 20.80
CA VAL A 12 -2.19 2.28 21.19
C VAL A 12 -1.07 2.19 22.22
N TYR A 13 -0.02 3.00 22.09
CA TYR A 13 1.17 2.86 22.93
C TYR A 13 1.35 3.97 23.96
N GLN A 14 0.55 5.03 23.91
CA GLN A 14 0.63 6.18 24.83
C GLN A 14 2.03 6.80 24.88
N PHE A 15 2.85 6.52 23.87
CA PHE A 15 4.06 7.27 23.60
C PHE A 15 3.56 8.64 23.17
N GLY A 16 3.57 9.60 24.09
CA GLY A 16 3.36 11.00 23.76
C GLY A 16 4.30 11.47 22.64
N THR A 17 4.20 12.73 22.28
CA THR A 17 4.84 13.40 21.12
C THR A 17 6.36 13.17 20.90
N SER A 18 7.05 12.46 21.79
CA SER A 18 8.44 11.98 21.69
C SER A 18 8.74 11.14 20.43
N LEU A 19 7.74 10.51 19.79
CA LEU A 19 7.92 9.80 18.51
C LEU A 19 7.90 10.72 17.26
N SER A 20 7.67 12.03 17.41
CA SER A 20 7.76 13.02 16.32
C SER A 20 9.12 13.04 15.63
N ILE A 21 10.20 12.68 16.34
CA ILE A 21 11.57 12.63 15.81
C ILE A 21 11.79 11.38 14.93
N LEU A 22 11.12 10.27 15.24
CA LEU A 22 11.20 9.04 14.45
C LEU A 22 10.50 9.21 13.09
N ASN A 23 9.38 9.96 13.06
CA ASN A 23 8.60 10.20 11.85
C ASN A 23 9.33 11.05 10.79
N THR A 24 10.10 12.06 11.17
CA THR A 24 10.70 13.01 10.21
C THR A 24 11.94 12.47 9.49
N ALA A 25 12.76 11.63 10.14
CA ALA A 25 13.99 11.11 9.54
C ALA A 25 13.83 9.74 8.86
N ILE A 26 12.89 8.91 9.32
CA ILE A 26 12.73 7.53 8.83
C ILE A 26 11.91 7.49 7.53
N LEU A 27 10.92 8.38 7.37
CA LEU A 27 10.04 8.38 6.20
C LEU A 27 10.79 8.52 4.85
N PRO A 28 11.80 9.42 4.69
CA PRO A 28 12.55 9.53 3.43
C PRO A 28 13.38 8.28 3.11
N ILE A 29 14.04 7.70 4.12
CA ILE A 29 14.88 6.50 3.96
C ILE A 29 14.01 5.33 3.50
N PHE A 30 12.88 5.10 4.16
CA PHE A 30 11.94 4.08 3.73
C PHE A 30 11.42 4.33 2.32
N SER A 31 11.16 5.59 1.92
CA SER A 31 10.70 5.89 0.55
C SER A 31 11.69 5.45 -0.54
N VAL A 32 12.99 5.68 -0.35
CA VAL A 32 14.02 5.28 -1.32
C VAL A 32 14.16 3.75 -1.41
N PHE A 33 14.20 3.06 -0.26
CA PHE A 33 14.28 1.60 -0.23
C PHE A 33 13.06 0.93 -0.87
N ARG A 34 11.85 1.43 -0.57
CA ARG A 34 10.58 0.88 -1.09
C ARG A 34 10.51 0.98 -2.61
N LEU A 35 10.85 2.15 -3.17
CA LEU A 35 10.86 2.35 -4.63
C LEU A 35 11.94 1.51 -5.31
N SER A 36 13.13 1.42 -4.72
CA SER A 36 14.23 0.61 -5.25
C SER A 36 13.87 -0.87 -5.29
N PHE A 37 13.21 -1.38 -4.25
CA PHE A 37 12.74 -2.76 -4.20
C PHE A 37 11.68 -3.05 -5.27
N ALA A 38 10.65 -2.19 -5.37
CA ALA A 38 9.59 -2.35 -6.36
C ALA A 38 10.13 -2.32 -7.81
N TYR A 39 11.08 -1.43 -8.09
CA TYR A 39 11.74 -1.35 -9.39
C TYR A 39 12.59 -2.59 -9.70
N ARG A 40 13.37 -3.09 -8.73
CA ARG A 40 14.15 -4.33 -8.88
C ARG A 40 13.25 -5.55 -9.11
N LEU A 41 12.14 -5.64 -8.37
CA LEU A 41 11.14 -6.69 -8.55
C LEU A 41 10.56 -6.64 -9.97
N PHE A 42 10.18 -5.45 -10.44
CA PHE A 42 9.71 -5.28 -11.82
C PHE A 42 10.75 -5.72 -12.85
N LYS A 43 12.02 -5.33 -12.69
CA LYS A 43 13.10 -5.74 -13.60
C LYS A 43 13.30 -7.27 -13.62
N SER A 44 13.07 -7.96 -12.51
CA SER A 44 13.15 -9.43 -12.44
C SER A 44 11.92 -10.11 -13.05
N VAL A 45 10.73 -9.55 -12.89
CA VAL A 45 9.47 -10.16 -13.30
C VAL A 45 9.11 -9.83 -14.76
N GLN A 46 9.55 -8.68 -15.27
CA GLN A 46 9.30 -8.16 -16.64
C GLN A 46 7.82 -8.05 -17.03
N ASN A 47 6.90 -8.14 -16.05
CA ASN A 47 5.48 -7.97 -16.22
C ASN A 47 4.94 -7.24 -14.98
N GLU A 48 4.38 -6.05 -15.20
CA GLU A 48 3.87 -5.14 -14.18
C GLU A 48 2.62 -5.66 -13.48
N LEU A 49 1.77 -6.42 -14.17
CA LEU A 49 0.59 -7.04 -13.57
C LEU A 49 1.00 -8.16 -12.61
N LYS A 50 1.95 -9.01 -13.01
CA LYS A 50 2.54 -10.03 -12.13
C LYS A 50 3.28 -9.39 -10.95
N ALA A 51 4.07 -8.35 -11.18
CA ALA A 51 4.76 -7.61 -10.12
C ALA A 51 3.76 -6.99 -9.14
N SER A 52 2.67 -6.40 -9.63
CA SER A 52 1.60 -5.84 -8.79
C SER A 52 0.90 -6.92 -7.96
N ALA A 53 0.65 -8.11 -8.52
CA ALA A 53 0.05 -9.22 -7.79
C ALA A 53 0.94 -9.73 -6.66
N ILE A 54 2.26 -9.82 -6.88
CA ILE A 54 3.24 -10.18 -5.84
C ILE A 54 3.25 -9.12 -4.73
N LEU A 55 3.24 -7.83 -5.08
CA LEU A 55 3.26 -6.74 -4.11
C LEU A 55 1.96 -6.67 -3.31
N TRP A 56 0.80 -6.87 -3.93
CA TRP A 56 -0.47 -7.00 -3.21
C TRP A 56 -0.45 -8.19 -2.23
N SER A 57 0.07 -9.35 -2.67
CA SER A 57 0.19 -10.54 -1.82
C SER A 57 1.11 -10.29 -0.62
N LEU A 58 2.26 -9.65 -0.82
CA LEU A 58 3.18 -9.29 0.25
C LEU A 58 2.56 -8.27 1.21
N GLY A 59 1.82 -7.29 0.68
CA GLY A 59 1.06 -6.34 1.48
C GLY A 59 -0.02 -7.02 2.31
N PHE A 60 -0.75 -7.97 1.74
CA PHE A 60 -1.74 -8.78 2.44
C PHE A 60 -1.10 -9.59 3.57
N ILE A 61 -0.05 -10.36 3.30
CA ILE A 61 0.66 -11.15 4.32
C ILE A 61 1.14 -10.23 5.46
N SER A 62 1.73 -9.09 5.11
CA SER A 62 2.21 -8.13 6.11
C SER A 62 1.06 -7.57 6.96
N SER A 63 -0.06 -7.20 6.34
CA SER A 63 -1.26 -6.71 7.05
C SER A 63 -1.94 -7.79 7.87
N PHE A 64 -1.90 -9.05 7.43
CA PHE A 64 -2.46 -10.20 8.14
C PHE A 64 -1.66 -10.49 9.40
N ILE A 65 -0.33 -10.54 9.30
CA ILE A 65 0.56 -10.64 10.47
C ILE A 65 0.29 -9.46 11.42
N PHE A 66 0.14 -8.26 10.87
CA PHE A 66 -0.09 -7.05 11.65
C PHE A 66 -1.36 -7.12 12.52
N VAL A 67 -2.43 -7.77 12.06
CA VAL A 67 -3.67 -7.98 12.86
C VAL A 67 -3.36 -8.64 14.21
N PHE A 68 -2.41 -9.57 14.26
CA PHE A 68 -2.07 -10.31 15.49
C PHE A 68 -1.06 -9.57 16.37
N VAL A 69 -0.20 -8.75 15.78
CA VAL A 69 0.89 -8.07 16.50
C VAL A 69 0.64 -6.58 16.73
N TYR A 70 -0.53 -6.05 16.38
CA TYR A 70 -0.82 -4.61 16.40
C TYR A 70 -0.57 -3.96 17.77
N ALA A 71 -0.88 -4.61 18.89
CA ALA A 71 -0.65 -4.04 20.21
C ALA A 71 0.63 -4.56 20.90
N SER A 72 1.53 -5.25 20.19
CA SER A 72 2.69 -5.93 20.80
C SER A 72 3.81 -4.97 21.20
N GLN A 73 4.53 -4.41 20.23
CA GLN A 73 5.61 -3.44 20.42
C GLN A 73 5.52 -2.38 19.32
N ALA A 74 5.70 -1.11 19.68
CA ALA A 74 5.58 0.00 18.73
C ALA A 74 6.50 -0.19 17.50
N PHE A 75 7.74 -0.65 17.72
CA PHE A 75 8.68 -0.91 16.64
C PHE A 75 8.15 -1.95 15.63
N VAL A 76 7.58 -3.06 16.12
CA VAL A 76 7.02 -4.12 15.26
C VAL A 76 5.84 -3.58 14.44
N SER A 77 4.96 -2.81 15.07
CA SER A 77 3.82 -2.19 14.40
C SER A 77 4.23 -1.19 13.33
N ILE A 78 5.22 -0.32 13.63
CA ILE A 78 5.79 0.64 12.67
C ILE A 78 6.39 -0.12 11.48
N LEU A 79 7.15 -1.20 11.74
CA LEU A 79 7.74 -2.01 10.69
C LEU A 79 6.67 -2.63 9.78
N MET A 80 5.62 -3.22 10.35
CA MET A 80 4.51 -3.80 9.58
C MET A 80 3.78 -2.74 8.74
N MET A 81 3.46 -1.59 9.33
CA MET A 81 2.85 -0.47 8.61
C MET A 81 3.74 0.07 7.48
N ALA A 82 5.06 0.11 7.70
CA ALA A 82 6.03 0.51 6.69
C ALA A 82 6.10 -0.49 5.52
N LEU A 83 6.10 -1.79 5.82
CA LEU A 83 6.05 -2.87 4.81
C LEU A 83 4.79 -2.80 3.96
N VAL A 84 3.61 -2.70 4.60
CA VAL A 84 2.33 -2.56 3.89
C VAL A 84 2.35 -1.31 3.01
N THR A 85 2.79 -0.16 3.57
CA THR A 85 2.88 1.09 2.80
C THR A 85 3.84 0.96 1.61
N GLY A 86 4.96 0.27 1.76
CA GLY A 86 5.92 0.03 0.68
C GLY A 86 5.36 -0.83 -0.43
N CYS A 87 4.65 -1.89 -0.08
CA CYS A 87 3.93 -2.71 -1.06
C CYS A 87 2.94 -1.86 -1.86
N MET A 88 2.16 -1.00 -1.19
CA MET A 88 1.17 -0.14 -1.85
C MET A 88 1.82 0.90 -2.78
N HIS A 89 2.95 1.48 -2.39
CA HIS A 89 3.70 2.37 -3.30
C HIS A 89 4.25 1.61 -4.51
N GLY A 90 4.71 0.38 -4.33
CA GLY A 90 5.14 -0.47 -5.43
C GLY A 90 4.00 -0.80 -6.39
N VAL A 91 2.80 -1.13 -5.86
CA VAL A 91 1.60 -1.35 -6.68
C VAL A 91 1.25 -0.09 -7.47
N ASN A 92 1.26 1.08 -6.82
CA ASN A 92 1.00 2.35 -7.48
C ASN A 92 2.00 2.61 -8.62
N LEU A 93 3.30 2.37 -8.40
CA LEU A 93 4.31 2.46 -9.45
C LEU A 93 4.01 1.52 -10.63
N MET A 94 3.63 0.27 -10.37
CA MET A 94 3.32 -0.69 -11.43
C MET A 94 2.08 -0.27 -12.24
N LEU A 95 0.99 0.11 -11.58
CA LEU A 95 -0.30 0.34 -12.24
C LEU A 95 -0.44 1.76 -12.81
N ILE A 96 0.15 2.77 -12.19
CA ILE A 96 0.01 4.19 -12.60
C ILE A 96 1.26 4.66 -13.36
N GLY A 97 2.44 4.15 -13.00
CA GLY A 97 3.70 4.52 -13.63
C GLY A 97 4.07 3.65 -14.84
N VAL A 98 3.98 2.32 -14.70
CA VAL A 98 4.48 1.38 -15.72
C VAL A 98 3.38 0.93 -16.68
N PHE A 99 2.23 0.49 -16.19
CA PHE A 99 1.15 -0.06 -17.00
C PHE A 99 0.67 0.86 -18.13
N PRO A 100 0.51 2.19 -17.93
CA PRO A 100 0.10 3.09 -19.02
C PRO A 100 1.11 3.14 -20.18
N ALA A 101 2.38 2.78 -19.95
CA ALA A 101 3.40 2.76 -21.00
C ALA A 101 3.08 1.77 -22.14
N ARG A 102 2.22 0.76 -21.89
CA ARG A 102 1.70 -0.12 -22.95
C ARG A 102 0.90 0.62 -24.02
N PHE A 103 0.36 1.78 -23.69
CA PHE A 103 -0.44 2.59 -24.61
C PHE A 103 0.39 3.63 -25.39
N LYS A 104 1.73 3.51 -25.35
CA LYS A 104 2.66 4.42 -26.02
C LYS A 104 2.35 4.55 -27.52
N ASP A 105 2.12 3.43 -28.18
CA ASP A 105 1.88 3.39 -29.64
C ASP A 105 0.53 4.02 -30.03
N THR A 106 -0.41 4.11 -29.08
CA THR A 106 -1.71 4.77 -29.29
C THR A 106 -1.73 6.25 -28.87
N GLY A 107 -0.64 6.77 -28.29
CA GLY A 107 -0.56 8.13 -27.76
C GLY A 107 -1.40 8.39 -26.49
N ARG A 108 -1.96 7.34 -25.86
CA ARG A 108 -2.93 7.47 -24.75
C ARG A 108 -2.33 7.32 -23.35
N VAL A 109 -1.01 7.27 -23.23
CA VAL A 109 -0.28 7.05 -21.96
C VAL A 109 -0.72 8.05 -20.87
N SER A 110 -0.76 9.35 -21.20
CA SER A 110 -1.11 10.41 -20.25
C SER A 110 -2.56 10.30 -19.77
N THR A 111 -3.50 10.03 -20.68
CA THR A 111 -4.92 9.88 -20.33
C THR A 111 -5.16 8.67 -19.43
N VAL A 112 -4.55 7.52 -19.74
CA VAL A 112 -4.69 6.31 -18.93
C VAL A 112 -4.07 6.50 -17.55
N SER A 113 -2.84 7.04 -17.48
CA SER A 113 -2.18 7.33 -16.19
C SER A 113 -2.98 8.35 -15.37
N GLY A 114 -3.45 9.44 -15.99
CA GLY A 114 -4.25 10.47 -15.36
C GLY A 114 -5.56 9.93 -14.78
N LEU A 115 -6.26 9.07 -15.52
CA LEU A 115 -7.51 8.45 -15.05
C LEU A 115 -7.28 7.53 -13.84
N LEU A 116 -6.25 6.68 -13.91
CA LEU A 116 -5.89 5.79 -12.79
C LEU A 116 -5.46 6.58 -11.55
N ASN A 117 -4.74 7.68 -11.75
CA ASN A 117 -4.34 8.58 -10.68
C ASN A 117 -5.56 9.27 -10.05
N ALA A 118 -6.51 9.74 -10.85
CA ALA A 118 -7.75 10.36 -10.36
C ALA A 118 -8.54 9.41 -9.43
N PHE A 119 -8.71 8.15 -9.82
CA PHE A 119 -9.36 7.15 -8.95
C PHE A 119 -8.58 6.88 -7.66
N THR A 120 -7.25 6.89 -7.72
CA THR A 120 -6.39 6.74 -6.54
C THR A 120 -6.57 7.90 -5.56
N TYR A 121 -6.63 9.13 -6.05
CA TYR A 121 -6.89 10.31 -5.22
C TYR A 121 -8.31 10.32 -4.65
N LEU A 122 -9.31 9.94 -5.45
CA LEU A 122 -10.69 9.79 -4.97
C LEU A 122 -10.78 8.75 -3.85
N GLY A 123 -10.18 7.58 -4.04
CA GLY A 123 -10.09 6.55 -3.01
C GLY A 123 -9.31 7.03 -1.76
N SER A 124 -8.25 7.81 -1.94
CA SER A 124 -7.47 8.38 -0.84
C SER A 124 -8.32 9.34 0.00
N ALA A 125 -9.10 10.20 -0.65
CA ALA A 125 -10.01 11.14 0.03
C ALA A 125 -11.07 10.39 0.85
N LEU A 126 -11.75 9.40 0.24
CA LEU A 126 -12.74 8.56 0.92
C LEU A 126 -12.11 7.77 2.07
N SER A 127 -10.92 7.20 1.86
CA SER A 127 -10.21 6.42 2.89
C SER A 127 -9.74 7.29 4.05
N THR A 128 -9.44 8.57 3.82
CA THR A 128 -9.04 9.47 4.91
C THR A 128 -10.19 9.60 5.89
N TYR A 129 -11.38 9.95 5.41
CA TYR A 129 -12.55 10.03 6.29
C TYR A 129 -12.98 8.66 6.85
N GLY A 130 -13.02 7.64 6.01
CA GLY A 130 -13.48 6.31 6.41
C GLY A 130 -12.58 5.65 7.44
N ILE A 131 -11.26 5.78 7.32
CA ILE A 131 -10.33 5.25 8.32
C ILE A 131 -10.42 6.03 9.63
N ALA A 132 -10.59 7.36 9.59
CA ALA A 132 -10.83 8.17 10.79
C ALA A 132 -12.06 7.66 11.56
N ALA A 133 -13.19 7.52 10.87
CA ALA A 133 -14.44 7.07 11.48
C ALA A 133 -14.31 5.64 12.05
N VAL A 134 -13.63 4.73 11.34
CA VAL A 134 -13.43 3.36 11.82
C VAL A 134 -12.48 3.30 13.02
N SER A 135 -11.39 4.08 13.03
CA SER A 135 -10.46 4.13 14.16
C SER A 135 -11.13 4.69 15.41
N ASP A 136 -11.92 5.75 15.27
CA ASP A 136 -12.52 6.46 16.40
C ASP A 136 -13.67 5.66 17.02
N HIS A 137 -14.51 5.01 16.20
CA HIS A 137 -15.69 4.28 16.70
C HIS A 137 -15.43 2.80 17.02
N TYR A 138 -14.54 2.14 16.27
CA TYR A 138 -14.33 0.69 16.37
C TYR A 138 -12.89 0.30 16.73
N GLY A 139 -12.01 1.28 16.91
CA GLY A 139 -10.63 1.10 17.34
C GLY A 139 -9.65 0.64 16.26
N TRP A 140 -8.38 0.63 16.64
CA TRP A 140 -7.27 0.33 15.73
C TRP A 140 -7.21 -1.12 15.25
N LYS A 141 -7.64 -2.08 16.07
CA LYS A 141 -7.69 -3.50 15.65
C LYS A 141 -8.61 -3.70 14.44
N THR A 142 -9.80 -3.09 14.49
CA THR A 142 -10.78 -3.11 13.39
C THR A 142 -10.24 -2.40 12.16
N THR A 143 -9.54 -1.29 12.35
CA THR A 143 -8.88 -0.55 11.27
C THR A 143 -7.81 -1.39 10.55
N VAL A 144 -6.97 -2.11 11.31
CA VAL A 144 -5.96 -3.01 10.74
C VAL A 144 -6.60 -4.19 10.00
N LEU A 145 -7.68 -4.76 10.55
CA LEU A 145 -8.48 -5.78 9.87
C LEU A 145 -9.06 -5.26 8.54
N LEU A 146 -9.57 -4.03 8.52
CA LEU A 146 -10.07 -3.39 7.30
C LEU A 146 -8.96 -3.26 6.24
N TRP A 147 -7.77 -2.81 6.63
CA TRP A 147 -6.61 -2.77 5.71
C TRP A 147 -6.25 -4.15 5.17
N CYS A 148 -6.32 -5.19 6.02
CA CYS A 148 -6.09 -6.57 5.62
C CYS A 148 -7.13 -7.07 4.60
N ILE A 149 -8.41 -6.77 4.82
CA ILE A 149 -9.50 -7.12 3.89
C ILE A 149 -9.28 -6.42 2.53
N ILE A 150 -8.96 -5.12 2.53
CA ILE A 150 -8.68 -4.37 1.30
C ILE A 150 -7.47 -4.97 0.57
N ALA A 151 -6.41 -5.34 1.29
CA ALA A 151 -5.24 -6.00 0.71
C ALA A 151 -5.57 -7.38 0.12
N CYS A 152 -6.46 -8.14 0.77
CA CYS A 152 -6.97 -9.40 0.26
C CYS A 152 -7.73 -9.20 -1.07
N ILE A 153 -8.66 -8.24 -1.10
CA ILE A 153 -9.42 -7.91 -2.32
C ILE A 153 -8.48 -7.49 -3.46
N GLY A 154 -7.52 -6.60 -3.18
CA GLY A 154 -6.51 -6.18 -4.16
C GLY A 154 -5.67 -7.34 -4.69
N THR A 155 -5.32 -8.28 -3.81
CA THR A 155 -4.62 -9.53 -4.18
C THR A 155 -5.45 -10.37 -5.13
N LEU A 156 -6.71 -10.66 -4.79
CA LEU A 156 -7.62 -11.46 -5.61
C LEU A 156 -7.84 -10.82 -6.98
N LEU A 157 -8.12 -9.52 -7.04
CA LEU A 157 -8.32 -8.79 -8.29
C LEU A 157 -7.07 -8.83 -9.18
N SER A 158 -5.89 -8.67 -8.58
CA SER A 158 -4.61 -8.71 -9.32
C SER A 158 -4.33 -10.10 -9.89
N PHE A 159 -4.63 -11.17 -9.14
CA PHE A 159 -4.51 -12.54 -9.63
C PHE A 159 -5.47 -12.85 -10.77
N VAL A 160 -6.72 -12.40 -10.69
CA VAL A 160 -7.72 -12.58 -11.76
C VAL A 160 -7.25 -11.89 -13.05
N HIS A 161 -6.75 -10.66 -12.96
CA HIS A 161 -6.25 -9.92 -14.13
C HIS A 161 -5.01 -10.56 -14.73
N PHE A 162 -4.04 -10.98 -13.91
CA PHE A 162 -2.85 -11.67 -14.38
C PHE A 162 -3.19 -13.00 -15.07
N LYS A 163 -4.13 -13.78 -14.51
CA LYS A 163 -4.58 -15.04 -15.13
C LYS A 163 -5.28 -14.78 -16.47
N LYS A 164 -6.10 -13.73 -16.55
CA LYS A 164 -6.79 -13.34 -17.77
C LYS A 164 -5.80 -12.92 -18.86
N GLU A 165 -4.81 -12.09 -18.51
CA GLU A 165 -3.76 -11.66 -19.44
C GLU A 165 -3.02 -12.84 -20.07
N LYS A 166 -2.62 -13.82 -19.25
CA LYS A 166 -1.98 -15.07 -19.70
C LYS A 166 -2.85 -15.92 -20.63
N SER A 167 -4.17 -15.80 -20.56
CA SER A 167 -5.10 -16.56 -21.41
C SER A 167 -5.32 -15.90 -22.77
N THR A 168 -4.92 -14.64 -22.94
CA THR A 168 -5.06 -13.85 -24.17
C THR A 168 -3.77 -13.76 -25.00
N LEU A 169 -2.66 -14.28 -24.46
CA LEU A 169 -1.36 -14.43 -25.12
C LEU A 169 -1.19 -15.88 -25.58
#